data_AF-A0A3N9UVA8-F1
#
_entry.id   AF-A0A3N9UVA8-F1
#
_cell.length_a   1.000
_cell.length_b   1.000
_cell.length_c   1.000
_cell.angle_alpha   90.00
_cell.angle_beta   90.00
_cell.angle_gamma   90.00
#
_symmetry.space_group_name_H-M   'P 1'
#
loop_
_entity.id
_entity.type
_entity.pdbx_description
1 polymer ?
#
loop_
_entity_poly.entity_id
_entity_poly.type
_entity_poly.pdbx_seq_one_letter_code
_entity_poly.pdbx_strand_id
1 'polypeptide(L)'
;MLSKTLCICFAAIMCITAFIMTSVPGLGDDARYPMTITDSAGRTVSIAMPIERIIPVNTNAAEVVTMLDAVDKVVAVDADEQKKSEMPKELKKKQTIGKWSDPDYEMIGEIAKGSGDTIVPDILVITYPEADKIYGAASMEKGLSSFKNITVVGFKLSRPENMSEEITKIGILLGKEKEAANYLEWYEGHKSEIENAVTGKARPKVYVEVYNTGSGLGALPSVGKSSALFNQINFAGGHNICNDVKDMSPKVDWEWVTT
;
A
#
# COMPACT_ATOMS: atom_id res chain seq x y z
N MET A 1 -50.45 78.17 8.02
CA MET A 1 -51.85 77.74 8.26
C MET A 1 -51.88 76.22 8.25
N LEU A 2 -52.46 75.64 9.29
CA LEU A 2 -53.18 74.34 9.42
C LEU A 2 -53.09 73.35 8.23
N SER A 3 -53.14 72.03 8.38
CA SER A 3 -53.29 71.10 9.51
C SER A 3 -53.49 69.72 8.85
N LYS A 4 -52.85 68.71 9.42
CA LYS A 4 -53.31 67.33 9.65
C LYS A 4 -54.62 66.89 8.98
N THR A 5 -54.55 65.80 8.21
CA THR A 5 -55.56 64.75 7.92
C THR A 5 -54.78 63.71 7.08
N LEU A 6 -54.69 62.39 7.30
CA LEU A 6 -55.26 61.45 8.24
C LEU A 6 -54.45 60.12 8.09
N CYS A 7 -54.33 59.41 9.21
CA CYS A 7 -53.78 58.07 9.39
C CYS A 7 -54.25 57.03 8.35
N ILE A 8 -53.45 55.98 8.09
CA ILE A 8 -53.74 54.57 8.45
C ILE A 8 -52.78 53.60 7.70
N CYS A 9 -52.09 52.79 8.51
CA CYS A 9 -51.53 51.44 8.22
C CYS A 9 -50.62 51.21 7.01
N PHE A 10 -49.31 51.15 7.25
CA PHE A 10 -48.43 50.11 6.66
C PHE A 10 -47.20 49.92 7.58
N ALA A 11 -47.47 49.42 8.79
CA ALA A 11 -46.45 48.89 9.69
C ALA A 11 -46.55 47.36 9.66
N ALA A 12 -45.95 46.75 8.65
CA ALA A 12 -45.59 45.33 8.63
C ALA A 12 -44.68 45.08 7.42
N ILE A 13 -43.72 44.17 7.58
CA ILE A 13 -42.75 43.71 6.57
C ILE A 13 -41.45 44.55 6.54
N MET A 14 -40.86 44.73 7.73
CA MET A 14 -39.40 44.66 7.90
C MET A 14 -39.01 43.17 7.84
N CYS A 15 -38.84 42.60 6.65
CA CYS A 15 -38.15 41.33 6.50
C CYS A 15 -36.65 41.62 6.40
N ILE A 16 -36.02 41.74 7.56
CA ILE A 16 -34.58 41.60 7.73
C ILE A 16 -34.24 40.15 7.33
N THR A 17 -33.84 39.93 6.08
CA THR A 17 -33.09 38.72 5.72
C THR A 17 -31.64 38.97 6.11
N ALA A 18 -31.36 38.90 7.40
CA ALA A 18 -30.03 38.63 7.90
C ALA A 18 -29.67 37.23 7.37
N PHE A 19 -28.88 37.21 6.29
CA PHE A 19 -28.22 36.00 5.82
C PHE A 19 -27.19 35.65 6.90
N ILE A 20 -27.62 34.89 7.90
CA ILE A 20 -26.73 34.26 8.86
C ILE A 20 -25.91 33.29 8.02
N MET A 21 -24.70 33.70 7.62
CA MET A 21 -23.62 32.77 7.32
C MET A 21 -23.37 31.98 8.61
N THR A 22 -24.19 30.96 8.85
CA THR A 22 -23.81 29.87 9.73
C THR A 22 -22.63 29.22 9.04
N SER A 23 -21.43 29.56 9.50
CA SER A 23 -20.23 28.76 9.27
C SER A 23 -20.59 27.34 9.64
N VAL A 24 -20.84 26.50 8.64
CA VAL A 24 -20.93 25.06 8.82
C VAL A 24 -19.60 24.66 9.45
N PRO A 25 -19.57 24.15 10.69
CA PRO A 25 -18.35 23.60 11.23
C PRO A 25 -17.93 22.47 10.29
N GLY A 26 -16.66 22.50 9.85
CA GLY A 26 -16.14 21.58 8.86
C GLY A 26 -16.52 20.14 9.20
N LEU A 27 -17.36 19.54 8.35
CA LEU A 27 -17.43 18.10 8.17
C LEU A 27 -16.12 17.66 7.51
N GLY A 28 -15.04 17.69 8.27
CA GLY A 28 -13.74 17.14 7.89
C GLY A 28 -13.53 15.86 8.69
N ASP A 29 -13.17 14.78 8.00
CA ASP A 29 -12.82 13.44 8.47
C ASP A 29 -13.93 12.48 8.98
N ASP A 30 -15.03 12.92 9.58
CA ASP A 30 -16.00 11.97 10.21
C ASP A 30 -16.86 11.16 9.21
N ALA A 31 -17.06 11.62 7.98
CA ALA A 31 -17.92 10.91 7.01
C ALA A 31 -17.25 9.68 6.36
N ARG A 32 -15.95 9.49 6.57
CA ARG A 32 -15.17 8.42 5.94
C ARG A 32 -15.14 7.14 6.76
N TYR A 33 -15.36 7.23 8.07
CA TYR A 33 -15.20 6.11 8.99
C TYR A 33 -16.55 5.73 9.63
N PRO A 34 -16.80 4.43 9.90
CA PRO A 34 -15.94 3.31 9.55
C PRO A 34 -15.92 3.04 8.03
N MET A 35 -14.77 2.64 7.51
CA MET A 35 -14.63 2.18 6.11
C MET A 35 -14.20 0.72 6.06
N THR A 36 -14.51 0.05 4.96
CA THR A 36 -14.05 -1.31 4.69
C THR A 36 -13.29 -1.38 3.38
N ILE A 37 -12.30 -2.27 3.34
CA ILE A 37 -11.59 -2.63 2.11
C ILE A 37 -11.49 -4.14 1.98
N THR A 38 -11.28 -4.61 0.77
CA THR A 38 -10.85 -5.99 0.53
C THR A 38 -9.37 -5.99 0.18
N ASP A 39 -8.56 -6.68 0.98
CA ASP A 39 -7.13 -6.81 0.73
C ASP A 39 -6.83 -7.88 -0.34
N SER A 40 -5.57 -8.03 -0.72
CA SER A 40 -5.15 -9.02 -1.74
C SER A 40 -5.15 -10.45 -1.24
N ALA A 41 -5.44 -10.69 0.04
CA ALA A 41 -5.75 -12.01 0.59
C ALA A 41 -7.25 -12.35 0.50
N GLY A 42 -8.07 -11.44 -0.05
CA GLY A 42 -9.53 -11.60 -0.13
C GLY A 42 -10.25 -11.37 1.20
N ARG A 43 -9.57 -10.77 2.20
CA ARG A 43 -10.16 -10.48 3.51
C ARG A 43 -10.84 -9.13 3.48
N THR A 44 -12.03 -9.04 4.06
CA THR A 44 -12.70 -7.76 4.33
C THR A 44 -12.17 -7.18 5.63
N VAL A 45 -11.49 -6.05 5.56
CA VAL A 45 -10.86 -5.38 6.70
C VAL A 45 -11.58 -4.07 6.99
N SER A 46 -11.93 -3.83 8.25
CA SER A 46 -12.63 -2.63 8.72
C SER A 46 -11.66 -1.67 9.38
N ILE A 47 -11.76 -0.39 9.01
CA ILE A 47 -10.98 0.72 9.57
C ILE A 47 -11.93 1.63 10.32
N ALA A 48 -11.71 1.79 11.62
CA ALA A 48 -12.62 2.52 12.50
C ALA A 48 -12.37 4.03 12.55
N MET A 49 -11.15 4.48 12.23
CA MET A 49 -10.74 5.87 12.36
C MET A 49 -9.54 6.20 11.43
N PRO A 50 -9.16 7.48 11.29
CA PRO A 50 -7.98 7.87 10.52
C PRO A 50 -6.70 7.14 10.93
N ILE A 51 -5.94 6.66 9.93
CA ILE A 51 -4.66 5.98 10.13
C ILE A 51 -3.56 7.03 10.29
N GLU A 52 -3.01 7.11 11.50
CA GLU A 52 -1.93 8.04 11.85
C GLU A 52 -0.61 7.32 12.22
N ARG A 53 -0.64 5.98 12.31
CA ARG A 53 0.52 5.13 12.62
C ARG A 53 0.56 3.92 11.70
N ILE A 54 1.70 3.73 11.03
CA ILE A 54 1.88 2.68 10.02
C ILE A 54 3.11 1.85 10.34
N ILE A 55 3.00 0.53 10.13
CA ILE A 55 4.11 -0.41 10.12
C ILE A 55 4.11 -1.13 8.75
N PRO A 56 4.92 -0.67 7.78
CA PRO A 56 5.17 -1.45 6.57
C PRO A 56 6.14 -2.60 6.90
N VAL A 57 5.66 -3.83 6.76
CA VAL A 57 6.40 -5.04 7.18
C VAL A 57 7.46 -5.46 6.17
N ASN A 58 7.40 -4.95 4.95
CA ASN A 58 8.35 -5.27 3.88
C ASN A 58 8.65 -4.04 3.01
N THR A 59 9.67 -4.19 2.16
CA THR A 59 10.15 -3.14 1.25
C THR A 59 9.07 -2.58 0.34
N ASN A 60 8.26 -3.42 -0.30
CA ASN A 60 7.26 -2.94 -1.25
C ASN A 60 6.23 -2.04 -0.53
N ALA A 61 5.81 -2.43 0.68
CA ALA A 61 4.94 -1.61 1.51
C ALA A 61 5.61 -0.30 1.93
N ALA A 62 6.88 -0.35 2.32
CA ALA A 62 7.64 0.84 2.72
C ALA A 62 7.84 1.83 1.55
N GLU A 63 8.10 1.31 0.35
CA GLU A 63 8.18 2.10 -0.89
C GLU A 63 6.86 2.78 -1.23
N VAL A 64 5.74 2.05 -1.16
CA VAL A 64 4.42 2.63 -1.44
C VAL A 64 4.06 3.70 -0.41
N VAL A 65 4.30 3.47 0.88
CA VAL A 65 4.07 4.47 1.93
C VAL A 65 4.96 5.71 1.71
N THR A 66 6.20 5.52 1.25
CA THR A 66 7.12 6.61 0.91
C THR A 66 6.62 7.41 -0.29
N MET A 67 6.24 6.71 -1.36
CA MET A 67 5.72 7.27 -2.60
C MET A 67 4.44 8.10 -2.39
N LEU A 68 3.59 7.68 -1.44
CA LEU A 68 2.35 8.38 -1.07
C LEU A 68 2.57 9.51 -0.05
N ASP A 69 3.82 9.89 0.23
CA ASP A 69 4.17 10.95 1.16
C ASP A 69 3.56 10.75 2.56
N ALA A 70 3.72 9.53 3.10
CA ALA A 70 3.20 9.12 4.41
C ALA A 70 4.31 8.56 5.34
N VAL A 71 5.58 8.92 5.08
CA VAL A 71 6.76 8.50 5.87
C VAL A 71 6.69 8.98 7.32
N ASP A 72 6.09 10.15 7.54
CA ASP A 72 5.87 10.75 8.85
C ASP A 72 5.00 9.88 9.77
N LYS A 73 4.03 9.16 9.20
CA LYS A 73 3.14 8.22 9.89
C LYS A 73 3.81 6.87 10.22
N VAL A 74 4.99 6.57 9.69
CA VAL A 74 5.66 5.29 9.96
C VAL A 74 6.25 5.28 11.36
N VAL A 75 5.92 4.26 12.17
CA VAL A 75 6.44 4.12 13.55
C VAL A 75 7.54 3.08 13.67
N ALA A 76 7.50 2.03 12.83
CA ALA A 76 8.51 0.99 12.78
C ALA A 76 8.58 0.35 11.39
N VAL A 77 9.70 -0.29 11.08
CA VAL A 77 9.98 -0.98 9.81
C VAL A 77 10.62 -2.34 10.09
N ASP A 78 10.76 -3.21 9.10
CA ASP A 78 11.59 -4.40 9.28
C ASP A 78 13.09 -4.06 9.29
N ALA A 79 13.89 -4.98 9.83
CA ALA A 79 15.32 -4.78 10.10
C ALA A 79 16.18 -4.58 8.84
N ASP A 80 15.70 -4.98 7.66
CA ASP A 80 16.46 -4.82 6.43
C ASP A 80 16.31 -3.39 5.85
N GLU A 81 15.16 -2.74 6.04
CA GLU A 81 14.90 -1.38 5.55
C GLU A 81 15.86 -0.33 6.12
N GLN A 82 16.33 -0.55 7.35
CA GLN A 82 17.31 0.33 7.97
C GLN A 82 18.67 0.35 7.25
N LYS A 83 18.98 -0.70 6.48
CA LYS A 83 20.26 -0.90 5.81
C LYS A 83 20.21 -0.54 4.32
N LYS A 84 19.01 -0.46 3.75
CA LYS A 84 18.80 -0.19 2.32
C LYS A 84 19.17 1.24 1.97
N SER A 85 19.96 1.42 0.93
CA SER A 85 20.50 2.72 0.53
C SER A 85 19.40 3.65 0.02
N GLU A 86 18.46 3.07 -0.72
CA GLU A 86 17.31 3.63 -1.41
C GLU A 86 16.19 4.11 -0.48
N MET A 87 16.12 3.58 0.74
CA MET A 87 15.10 3.98 1.70
C MET A 87 15.35 5.41 2.23
N PRO A 88 14.28 6.20 2.51
CA PRO A 88 14.39 7.49 3.18
C PRO A 88 15.17 7.40 4.49
N LYS A 89 15.93 8.45 4.82
CA LYS A 89 16.75 8.50 6.03
C LYS A 89 15.91 8.43 7.30
N GLU A 90 14.67 8.91 7.22
CA GLU A 90 13.66 8.92 8.27
C GLU A 90 13.28 7.49 8.67
N LEU A 91 13.11 6.60 7.68
CA LEU A 91 12.78 5.18 7.92
C LEU A 91 13.95 4.44 8.59
N LYS A 92 15.19 4.77 8.22
CA LYS A 92 16.39 4.13 8.80
C LYS A 92 16.57 4.38 10.30
N LYS A 93 15.89 5.40 10.84
CA LYS A 93 15.93 5.77 12.27
C LYS A 93 14.74 5.19 13.06
N LYS A 94 13.76 4.57 12.39
CA LYS A 94 12.59 3.98 13.06
C LYS A 94 12.98 2.72 13.80
N GLN A 95 12.17 2.34 14.78
CA GLN A 95 12.31 1.07 15.48
C GLN A 95 12.14 -0.10 14.50
N THR A 96 12.66 -1.26 14.88
CA THR A 96 12.53 -2.48 14.07
C THR A 96 11.51 -3.44 14.67
N ILE A 97 10.75 -4.10 13.81
CA ILE A 97 9.84 -5.20 14.18
C ILE A 97 10.48 -6.59 14.01
N GLY A 98 11.81 -6.66 13.92
CA GLY A 98 12.51 -7.88 13.50
C GLY A 98 12.57 -7.99 11.98
N LYS A 99 12.66 -9.21 11.44
CA LYS A 99 12.76 -9.43 9.99
C LYS A 99 11.37 -9.53 9.38
N TRP A 100 11.20 -9.06 8.14
CA TRP A 100 9.94 -9.24 7.41
C TRP A 100 9.51 -10.72 7.34
N SER A 101 10.47 -11.64 7.30
CA SER A 101 10.23 -13.09 7.20
C SER A 101 9.93 -13.77 8.53
N ASP A 102 10.22 -13.09 9.63
CA ASP A 102 10.08 -13.56 11.02
C ASP A 102 9.81 -12.35 11.93
N PRO A 103 8.60 -11.75 11.79
CA PRO A 103 8.25 -10.53 12.52
C PRO A 103 8.02 -10.82 14.02
N ASP A 104 8.52 -9.95 14.88
CA ASP A 104 8.36 -10.03 16.32
C ASP A 104 7.03 -9.37 16.75
N TYR A 105 6.02 -10.19 17.04
CA TYR A 105 4.68 -9.72 17.42
C TYR A 105 4.63 -9.04 18.77
N GLU A 106 5.46 -9.45 19.73
CA GLU A 106 5.52 -8.78 21.03
C GLU A 106 6.11 -7.38 20.85
N MET A 107 7.20 -7.27 20.09
CA MET A 107 7.78 -5.97 19.74
C MET A 107 6.77 -5.08 19.02
N ILE A 108 6.05 -5.59 18.01
CA ILE A 108 5.00 -4.81 17.31
C ILE A 108 3.97 -4.28 18.31
N GLY A 109 3.51 -5.14 19.23
CA GLY A 109 2.55 -4.74 20.27
C GLY A 109 3.07 -3.67 21.23
N GLU A 110 4.32 -3.78 21.68
CA GLU A 110 4.94 -2.79 22.56
C GLU A 110 5.17 -1.45 21.84
N ILE A 111 5.63 -1.48 20.58
CA ILE A 111 5.71 -0.29 19.74
C ILE A 111 4.33 0.35 19.57
N ALA A 112 3.30 -0.47 19.39
CA ALA A 112 1.94 0.02 19.22
C ALA A 112 1.37 0.69 20.47
N LYS A 113 1.69 0.16 21.66
CA LYS A 113 1.34 0.76 22.96
C LYS A 113 2.09 2.07 23.20
N GLY A 114 3.35 2.15 22.77
CA GLY A 114 4.20 3.30 23.05
C GLY A 114 4.42 3.46 24.56
N SER A 115 4.11 4.65 25.09
CA SER A 115 4.30 4.96 26.52
C SER A 115 3.07 4.69 27.39
N GLY A 116 1.96 4.26 26.81
CA GLY A 116 0.68 4.08 27.52
C GLY A 116 0.14 2.66 27.39
N ASP A 117 -0.90 2.35 28.16
CA ASP A 117 -1.53 1.01 28.17
C ASP A 117 -2.55 0.80 27.03
N THR A 118 -2.83 1.85 26.24
CA THR A 118 -3.82 1.81 25.15
C THR A 118 -3.20 2.25 23.84
N ILE A 119 -3.46 1.48 22.78
CA ILE A 119 -3.00 1.76 21.42
C ILE A 119 -3.94 2.83 20.82
N VAL A 120 -3.47 4.09 20.82
CA VAL A 120 -4.17 5.23 20.22
C VAL A 120 -3.15 6.15 19.53
N PRO A 121 -3.38 6.59 18.27
CA PRO A 121 -4.44 6.19 17.34
C PRO A 121 -4.21 4.78 16.76
N ASP A 122 -5.20 4.17 16.10
CA ASP A 122 -5.07 2.82 15.51
C ASP A 122 -3.80 2.68 14.65
N ILE A 123 -3.19 1.48 14.68
CA ILE A 123 -2.02 1.15 13.85
C ILE A 123 -2.45 0.33 12.64
N LEU A 124 -2.02 0.76 11.46
CA LEU A 124 -2.10 -0.05 10.25
C LEU A 124 -0.80 -0.83 10.03
N VAL A 125 -0.89 -2.15 9.99
CA VAL A 125 0.19 -3.05 9.58
C VAL A 125 -0.06 -3.47 8.15
N ILE A 126 0.87 -3.13 7.24
CA ILE A 126 0.81 -3.50 5.83
C ILE A 126 1.79 -4.63 5.58
N THR A 127 1.27 -5.80 5.20
CA THR A 127 2.08 -7.01 5.02
C THR A 127 1.68 -7.81 3.78
N TYR A 128 2.25 -8.98 3.61
CA TYR A 128 2.01 -9.93 2.52
C TYR A 128 0.62 -10.61 2.62
N PRO A 129 -0.05 -10.90 1.49
CA PRO A 129 -1.36 -11.56 1.49
C PRO A 129 -1.32 -13.07 1.77
N GLU A 130 -0.16 -13.73 1.75
CA GLU A 130 -0.01 -15.18 1.86
C GLU A 130 -0.47 -15.74 3.22
N ALA A 131 -1.69 -16.30 3.29
CA ALA A 131 -2.30 -16.75 4.55
C ALA A 131 -1.47 -17.76 5.36
N ASP A 132 -0.77 -18.68 4.70
CA ASP A 132 -0.03 -19.79 5.34
C ASP A 132 1.39 -19.42 5.79
N LYS A 133 1.79 -18.15 5.67
CA LYS A 133 3.10 -17.67 6.08
C LYS A 133 2.99 -16.89 7.37
N ILE A 134 4.02 -16.97 8.22
CA ILE A 134 4.07 -16.20 9.48
C ILE A 134 3.94 -14.71 9.21
N TYR A 135 4.59 -14.22 8.17
CA TYR A 135 4.50 -12.82 7.70
C TYR A 135 3.22 -12.51 6.92
N GLY A 136 2.33 -13.48 6.73
CA GLY A 136 1.07 -13.33 6.02
C GLY A 136 0.02 -12.60 6.84
N ALA A 137 -0.87 -11.87 6.17
CA ALA A 137 -1.82 -10.99 6.82
C ALA A 137 -2.74 -11.70 7.83
N ALA A 138 -3.21 -12.92 7.51
CA ALA A 138 -4.02 -13.73 8.43
C ALA A 138 -3.22 -14.21 9.66
N SER A 139 -1.96 -14.60 9.47
CA SER A 139 -1.08 -15.04 10.56
C SER A 139 -0.69 -13.89 11.48
N MET A 140 -0.38 -12.71 10.91
CA MET A 140 -0.08 -11.51 11.67
C MET A 140 -1.29 -11.00 12.44
N GLU A 141 -2.48 -10.97 11.81
CA GLU A 141 -3.73 -10.61 12.49
C GLU A 141 -4.00 -11.52 13.69
N LYS A 142 -3.82 -12.84 13.52
CA LYS A 142 -3.94 -13.80 14.63
C LYS A 142 -2.89 -13.56 15.72
N GLY A 143 -1.63 -13.37 15.33
CA GLY A 143 -0.51 -13.15 16.25
C GLY A 143 -0.64 -11.87 17.07
N LEU A 144 -1.27 -10.85 16.50
CA LEU A 144 -1.49 -9.55 17.13
C LEU A 144 -2.86 -9.41 17.81
N SER A 145 -3.67 -10.47 17.83
CA SER A 145 -5.05 -10.43 18.34
C SER A 145 -5.18 -10.10 19.83
N SER A 146 -4.11 -10.26 20.62
CA SER A 146 -4.05 -9.83 22.02
C SER A 146 -3.95 -8.31 22.18
N PHE A 147 -3.58 -7.59 21.12
CA PHE A 147 -3.47 -6.14 21.06
C PHE A 147 -4.70 -5.55 20.36
N LYS A 148 -5.39 -4.62 21.02
CA LYS A 148 -6.52 -3.90 20.42
C LYS A 148 -6.00 -2.80 19.49
N ASN A 149 -6.84 -2.35 18.55
CA ASN A 149 -6.55 -1.20 17.70
C ASN A 149 -5.32 -1.37 16.77
N ILE A 150 -5.02 -2.61 16.41
CA ILE A 150 -4.08 -2.94 15.33
C ILE A 150 -4.88 -3.54 14.18
N THR A 151 -4.83 -2.89 13.02
CA THR A 151 -5.45 -3.38 11.79
C THR A 151 -4.38 -3.92 10.86
N VAL A 152 -4.56 -5.13 10.34
CA VAL A 152 -3.61 -5.79 9.44
C VAL A 152 -4.22 -5.91 8.04
N VAL A 153 -3.50 -5.46 7.01
CA VAL A 153 -3.89 -5.59 5.59
C VAL A 153 -2.81 -6.32 4.79
N GLY A 154 -3.23 -7.20 3.88
CA GLY A 154 -2.34 -7.97 3.00
C GLY A 154 -2.31 -7.44 1.57
N PHE A 155 -1.18 -6.89 1.13
CA PHE A 155 -0.97 -6.43 -0.25
C PHE A 155 0.35 -6.97 -0.82
N LYS A 156 0.34 -7.35 -2.10
CA LYS A 156 1.48 -8.01 -2.75
C LYS A 156 2.49 -7.01 -3.33
N LEU A 157 2.02 -5.90 -3.88
CA LEU A 157 2.77 -4.71 -4.30
C LEU A 157 3.97 -5.03 -5.21
N SER A 158 3.82 -6.00 -6.11
CA SER A 158 4.95 -6.44 -6.95
C SER A 158 4.56 -6.91 -8.35
N ARG A 159 3.27 -7.01 -8.66
CA ARG A 159 2.80 -7.58 -9.91
C ARG A 159 2.09 -6.52 -10.76
N PRO A 160 2.44 -6.36 -12.05
CA PRO A 160 1.81 -5.34 -12.89
C PRO A 160 0.29 -5.46 -12.99
N GLU A 161 -0.23 -6.69 -12.88
CA GLU A 161 -1.67 -6.97 -12.98
C GLU A 161 -2.50 -6.42 -11.81
N ASN A 162 -1.92 -6.23 -10.62
CA ASN A 162 -2.67 -5.82 -9.42
C ASN A 162 -2.13 -4.55 -8.74
N MET A 163 -0.94 -4.07 -9.13
CA MET A 163 -0.28 -2.92 -8.50
C MET A 163 -1.19 -1.69 -8.40
N SER A 164 -1.93 -1.36 -9.45
CA SER A 164 -2.75 -0.15 -9.50
C SER A 164 -3.94 -0.18 -8.57
N GLU A 165 -4.58 -1.35 -8.46
CA GLU A 165 -5.66 -1.57 -7.50
C GLU A 165 -5.15 -1.48 -6.06
N GLU A 166 -4.00 -2.11 -5.78
CA GLU A 166 -3.41 -2.11 -4.44
C GLU A 166 -2.97 -0.70 -4.01
N ILE A 167 -2.33 0.07 -4.90
CA ILE A 167 -1.94 1.47 -4.63
C ILE A 167 -3.17 2.35 -4.43
N THR A 168 -4.24 2.15 -5.22
CA THR A 168 -5.50 2.87 -5.02
C THR A 168 -6.06 2.62 -3.63
N LYS A 169 -6.12 1.35 -3.20
CA LYS A 169 -6.62 0.97 -1.87
C LYS A 169 -5.76 1.55 -0.75
N ILE A 170 -4.43 1.51 -0.87
CA ILE A 170 -3.54 2.11 0.13
C ILE A 170 -3.70 3.64 0.14
N GLY A 171 -3.84 4.29 -1.00
CA GLY A 171 -4.17 5.72 -1.09
C GLY A 171 -5.43 6.06 -0.30
N ILE A 172 -6.49 5.26 -0.45
CA ILE A 172 -7.71 5.44 0.35
C ILE A 172 -7.41 5.20 1.83
N LEU A 173 -6.77 4.09 2.22
CA LEU A 173 -6.47 3.82 3.64
C LEU A 173 -5.72 4.96 4.33
N LEU A 174 -4.80 5.62 3.60
CA LEU A 174 -3.93 6.66 4.15
C LEU A 174 -4.46 8.09 3.98
N GLY A 175 -5.57 8.29 3.26
CA GLY A 175 -6.06 9.64 2.93
C GLY A 175 -5.17 10.36 1.92
N LYS A 176 -4.56 9.59 1.02
CA LYS A 176 -3.56 9.98 0.02
C LYS A 176 -4.02 9.64 -1.40
N GLU A 177 -5.32 9.73 -1.67
CA GLU A 177 -5.89 9.41 -2.99
C GLU A 177 -5.32 10.28 -4.10
N LYS A 178 -4.99 11.54 -3.82
CA LYS A 178 -4.39 12.45 -4.80
C LYS A 178 -2.98 12.00 -5.18
N GLU A 179 -2.15 11.68 -4.19
CA GLU A 179 -0.79 11.18 -4.38
C GLU A 179 -0.82 9.83 -5.12
N ALA A 180 -1.75 8.94 -4.75
CA ALA A 180 -1.97 7.68 -5.46
C ALA A 180 -2.38 7.92 -6.92
N ALA A 181 -3.36 8.78 -7.18
CA ALA A 181 -3.81 9.09 -8.54
C ALA A 181 -2.68 9.68 -9.40
N ASN A 182 -1.89 10.60 -8.86
CA ASN A 182 -0.74 11.18 -9.57
C ASN A 182 0.31 10.12 -9.94
N TYR A 183 0.65 9.21 -9.01
CA TYR A 183 1.56 8.12 -9.33
C TYR A 183 0.98 7.18 -10.40
N LEU A 184 -0.31 6.84 -10.28
CA LEU A 184 -0.97 5.92 -11.19
C LEU A 184 -1.11 6.48 -12.61
N GLU A 185 -1.27 7.78 -12.77
CA GLU A 185 -1.20 8.43 -14.09
C GLU A 185 0.15 8.18 -14.76
N TRP A 186 1.25 8.40 -14.04
CA TRP A 186 2.60 8.10 -14.54
C TRP A 186 2.79 6.60 -14.82
N TYR A 187 2.37 5.75 -13.89
CA TYR A 187 2.55 4.30 -13.95
C TYR A 187 1.77 3.66 -15.12
N GLU A 188 0.49 3.99 -15.26
CA GLU A 188 -0.35 3.47 -16.35
C GLU A 188 0.02 4.05 -17.72
N GLY A 189 0.53 5.29 -17.75
CA GLY A 189 1.12 5.86 -18.96
C GLY A 189 2.29 5.00 -19.49
N HIS A 190 3.25 4.68 -18.63
CA HIS A 190 4.40 3.85 -19.02
C HIS A 190 4.01 2.40 -19.35
N LYS A 191 3.03 1.83 -18.61
CA LYS A 191 2.49 0.51 -18.96
C LYS A 191 1.89 0.50 -20.37
N SER A 192 1.10 1.53 -20.70
CA SER A 192 0.48 1.67 -22.02
C SER A 192 1.54 1.82 -23.12
N GLU A 193 2.61 2.58 -22.87
CA GLU A 193 3.74 2.70 -23.81
C GLU A 193 4.41 1.36 -24.07
N ILE A 194 4.67 0.56 -23.03
CA ILE A 194 5.26 -0.78 -23.15
C ILE A 194 4.33 -1.72 -23.94
N GLU A 195 3.04 -1.78 -23.58
CA GLU A 195 2.05 -2.61 -24.26
C GLU A 195 1.96 -2.28 -25.76
N ASN A 196 1.88 -0.99 -26.09
CA ASN A 196 1.87 -0.52 -27.47
C ASN A 196 3.17 -0.88 -28.21
N ALA A 197 4.31 -0.79 -27.53
CA ALA A 197 5.61 -1.10 -28.12
C ALA A 197 5.78 -2.59 -28.44
N VAL A 198 5.07 -3.50 -27.76
CA VAL A 198 5.24 -4.96 -27.92
C VAL A 198 4.08 -5.65 -28.63
N THR A 199 2.92 -5.01 -28.71
CA THR A 199 1.73 -5.57 -29.36
C THR A 199 1.99 -5.94 -30.81
N GLY A 200 1.59 -7.17 -31.18
CA GLY A 200 1.76 -7.71 -32.54
C GLY A 200 3.20 -8.08 -32.92
N LYS A 201 4.18 -7.93 -32.02
CA LYS A 201 5.58 -8.28 -32.28
C LYS A 201 5.89 -9.72 -31.87
N ALA A 202 6.92 -10.28 -32.49
CA ALA A 202 7.46 -11.57 -32.08
C ALA A 202 8.02 -11.48 -30.66
N ARG A 203 7.75 -12.50 -29.85
CA ARG A 203 8.19 -12.56 -28.45
C ARG A 203 9.59 -13.19 -28.37
N PRO A 204 10.66 -12.42 -28.09
CA PRO A 204 12.01 -12.98 -28.00
C PRO A 204 12.09 -13.95 -26.83
N LYS A 205 12.88 -15.03 -26.98
CA LYS A 205 13.23 -15.90 -25.86
C LYS A 205 14.10 -15.13 -24.87
N VAL A 206 13.76 -15.19 -23.59
CA VAL A 206 14.47 -14.51 -22.50
C VAL A 206 14.89 -15.53 -21.46
N TYR A 207 16.17 -15.52 -21.12
CA TYR A 207 16.70 -16.16 -19.93
C TYR A 207 17.09 -15.08 -18.93
N VAL A 208 16.81 -15.30 -17.65
CA VAL A 208 17.24 -14.43 -16.57
C VAL A 208 17.94 -15.28 -15.53
N GLU A 209 19.25 -15.09 -15.40
CA GLU A 209 19.99 -15.58 -14.24
C GLU A 209 19.81 -14.58 -13.09
N VAL A 210 19.35 -15.07 -11.94
CA VAL A 210 19.31 -14.29 -10.69
C VAL A 210 20.49 -14.66 -9.80
N TYR A 211 20.78 -13.81 -8.80
CA TYR A 211 21.98 -13.86 -7.96
C TYR A 211 22.48 -15.28 -7.65
N ASN A 212 23.56 -15.68 -8.34
CA ASN A 212 24.19 -16.98 -8.19
C ASN A 212 25.26 -16.93 -7.09
N THR A 213 24.98 -17.52 -5.93
CA THR A 213 25.91 -17.56 -4.78
C THR A 213 27.01 -18.61 -4.93
N GLY A 214 27.46 -18.89 -6.17
CA GLY A 214 28.57 -19.81 -6.44
C GLY A 214 28.16 -21.28 -6.61
N SER A 215 26.94 -21.57 -7.08
CA SER A 215 26.50 -22.96 -7.33
C SER A 215 27.12 -23.59 -8.60
N GLY A 216 27.99 -22.87 -9.31
CA GLY A 216 28.61 -23.31 -10.55
C GLY A 216 27.62 -23.37 -11.72
N LEU A 217 28.08 -23.87 -12.88
CA LEU A 217 27.30 -23.91 -14.11
C LEU A 217 26.18 -24.98 -14.13
N GLY A 218 26.15 -25.89 -13.15
CA GLY A 218 25.13 -26.95 -13.06
C GLY A 218 23.88 -26.58 -12.27
N ALA A 219 23.81 -25.35 -11.75
CA ALA A 219 22.73 -24.94 -10.84
C ALA A 219 22.54 -23.41 -10.82
N LEU A 220 22.34 -22.83 -12.01
CA LEU A 220 22.09 -21.41 -12.25
C LEU A 220 20.68 -21.02 -11.77
N PRO A 221 20.56 -20.14 -10.76
CA PRO A 221 19.25 -19.65 -10.31
C PRO A 221 18.56 -18.87 -11.42
N SER A 222 17.29 -19.16 -11.67
CA SER A 222 16.49 -18.51 -12.70
C SER A 222 15.11 -18.09 -12.17
N VAL A 223 14.25 -17.59 -13.05
CA VAL A 223 12.95 -17.00 -12.75
C VAL A 223 11.85 -17.89 -13.30
N GLY A 224 11.12 -18.60 -12.44
CA GLY A 224 10.00 -19.46 -12.88
C GLY A 224 8.64 -18.78 -12.77
N LYS A 225 7.58 -19.51 -13.16
CA LYS A 225 6.20 -18.99 -13.35
C LYS A 225 5.62 -18.22 -12.17
N SER A 226 6.01 -18.57 -10.94
CA SER A 226 5.46 -17.97 -9.73
C SER A 226 6.10 -16.62 -9.35
N SER A 227 7.18 -16.21 -10.03
CA SER A 227 7.92 -14.98 -9.76
C SER A 227 7.26 -13.72 -10.33
N ALA A 228 7.36 -12.60 -9.63
CA ALA A 228 6.95 -11.30 -10.16
C ALA A 228 7.75 -10.91 -11.42
N LEU A 229 9.04 -11.26 -11.48
CA LEU A 229 9.89 -10.98 -12.64
C LEU A 229 9.46 -11.79 -13.87
N PHE A 230 8.86 -12.98 -13.69
CA PHE A 230 8.24 -13.72 -14.78
C PHE A 230 7.07 -12.94 -15.40
N ASN A 231 6.21 -12.35 -14.56
CA ASN A 231 5.10 -11.51 -15.03
C ASN A 231 5.60 -10.28 -15.78
N GLN A 232 6.65 -9.63 -15.29
CA GLN A 232 7.26 -8.48 -15.93
C GLN A 232 7.86 -8.82 -17.31
N ILE A 233 8.54 -9.96 -17.45
CA ILE A 233 9.06 -10.42 -18.75
C ILE A 233 7.91 -10.62 -19.75
N ASN A 234 6.82 -11.26 -19.31
CA ASN A 234 5.66 -11.48 -20.18
C ASN A 234 4.98 -10.16 -20.59
N PHE A 235 4.83 -9.23 -19.64
CA PHE A 235 4.28 -7.91 -19.90
C PHE A 235 5.12 -7.12 -20.92
N ALA A 236 6.44 -7.20 -20.82
CA ALA A 236 7.38 -6.60 -21.77
C ALA A 236 7.51 -7.39 -23.10
N GLY A 237 6.60 -8.30 -23.40
CA GLY A 237 6.58 -9.06 -24.67
C GLY A 237 7.63 -10.17 -24.78
N GLY A 238 8.38 -10.47 -23.72
CA GLY A 238 9.35 -11.56 -23.71
C GLY A 238 8.70 -12.93 -23.55
N HIS A 239 9.39 -13.99 -23.96
CA HIS A 239 9.06 -15.38 -23.67
C HIS A 239 10.12 -15.95 -22.73
N ASN A 240 9.84 -16.00 -21.43
CA ASN A 240 10.76 -16.58 -20.46
C ASN A 240 10.95 -18.08 -20.76
N ILE A 241 12.18 -18.53 -20.97
CA ILE A 241 12.45 -19.95 -21.29
C ILE A 241 12.12 -20.91 -20.14
N CYS A 242 12.07 -20.41 -18.90
CA CYS A 242 11.61 -21.16 -17.73
C CYS A 242 10.07 -21.16 -17.60
N ASN A 243 9.33 -20.88 -18.67
CA ASN A 243 7.88 -20.82 -18.64
C ASN A 243 7.24 -22.12 -18.18
N ASP A 244 7.85 -23.31 -18.29
CA ASP A 244 7.22 -24.54 -17.76
C ASP A 244 7.64 -24.91 -16.34
N VAL A 245 8.47 -24.09 -15.70
CA VAL A 245 8.97 -24.33 -14.35
C VAL A 245 8.08 -23.62 -13.32
N LYS A 246 7.42 -24.41 -12.46
CA LYS A 246 6.47 -23.91 -11.46
C LYS A 246 7.14 -23.16 -10.31
N ASP A 247 8.34 -23.60 -9.93
CA ASP A 247 9.09 -23.02 -8.82
C ASP A 247 9.31 -21.52 -9.05
N MET A 248 9.27 -20.72 -7.99
CA MET A 248 9.49 -19.28 -8.09
C MET A 248 10.93 -18.95 -8.50
N SER A 249 11.89 -19.71 -7.98
CA SER A 249 13.33 -19.52 -8.18
C SER A 249 14.01 -20.86 -8.50
N PRO A 250 13.74 -21.46 -9.67
CA PRO A 250 14.35 -22.72 -10.04
C PRO A 250 15.86 -22.60 -10.23
N LYS A 251 16.55 -23.74 -10.25
CA LYS A 251 17.93 -23.85 -10.69
C LYS A 251 17.98 -24.69 -11.96
N VAL A 252 18.70 -24.20 -12.97
CA VAL A 252 18.89 -24.86 -14.26
C VAL A 252 20.38 -25.01 -14.56
N ASP A 253 20.77 -26.01 -15.37
CA ASP A 253 22.15 -26.13 -15.85
C ASP A 253 22.37 -25.29 -17.12
N TRP A 254 23.64 -25.01 -17.45
CA TRP A 254 24.00 -24.20 -18.61
C TRP A 254 23.70 -24.89 -19.94
N GLU A 255 23.76 -26.23 -19.99
CA GLU A 255 23.38 -26.99 -21.19
C GLU A 255 21.90 -26.76 -21.54
N TRP A 256 21.02 -26.75 -20.53
CA TRP A 256 19.60 -26.46 -20.66
C TRP A 256 19.33 -25.04 -21.17
N VAL A 257 20.13 -24.05 -20.72
CA VAL A 257 19.97 -22.65 -21.15
C VAL A 257 20.35 -22.46 -22.62
N THR A 258 21.32 -23.23 -23.12
CA THR A 258 21.89 -23.05 -24.47
C THR A 258 21.20 -23.85 -25.57
N THR A 259 20.23 -24.70 -25.21
CA THR A 259 19.46 -25.56 -26.14
C THR A 259 18.13 -24.91 -26.55
#